data_AF-A0A4R0KMV7-F1
#
_entry.id   AF-A0A4R0KMV7-F1
#
_cell.length_a   1.000
_cell.length_b   1.000
_cell.length_c   1.000
_cell.angle_alpha   90.00
_cell.angle_beta   90.00
_cell.angle_gamma   90.00
#
_symmetry.space_group_name_H-M   'P 1'
#
loop_
_entity.id
_entity.type
_entity.pdbx_description
1 polymer ?
#
loop_
_entity_poly.entity_id
_entity_poly.type
_entity_poly.pdbx_seq_one_letter_code
_entity_poly.pdbx_strand_id
1 'polypeptide(L)'
;MTALTRWHVGPWTTRGTRPGSPFEPGLKRTPDELNFDIVGLSRILGRRQTLPEEMLVRRCQAALRPTDPRPCGIQTLTDPDLARDLAETAERAFTWIAAQAPAGYEFALTDAVELRPLLDLDAPVVAIEAVITLAAAPLPAARLATSHVRRSASGDWYAGDAVCNWSGPHATEAEAIAAVEAAREDLRTQLQAAGREDLAATAPRWAPIPVEPG
;
A
#
# COMPACT_ATOMS: atom_id res chain seq x y z
N MET A 1 -7.95 -17.76 7.63
CA MET A 1 -8.04 -16.31 7.39
C MET A 1 -6.89 -15.97 6.45
N THR A 2 -7.17 -15.75 5.17
CA THR A 2 -6.15 -15.28 4.22
C THR A 2 -5.98 -13.78 4.42
N ALA A 3 -4.91 -13.38 5.09
CA ALA A 3 -4.50 -11.99 5.13
C ALA A 3 -4.07 -11.60 3.72
N LEU A 4 -4.81 -10.70 3.08
CA LEU A 4 -4.42 -10.16 1.78
C LEU A 4 -3.13 -9.37 1.99
N THR A 5 -2.03 -9.97 1.55
CA THR A 5 -0.65 -9.54 1.71
C THR A 5 -0.26 -8.66 0.54
N ARG A 6 -0.98 -7.56 0.34
CA ARG A 6 -0.58 -6.59 -0.67
C ARG A 6 0.57 -5.76 -0.10
N TRP A 7 1.77 -5.98 -0.62
CA TRP A 7 3.02 -5.31 -0.18
C TRP A 7 3.39 -4.16 -1.13
N HIS A 8 2.41 -3.36 -1.54
CA HIS A 8 2.63 -2.27 -2.48
C HIS A 8 2.83 -0.94 -1.75
N VAL A 9 4.00 -0.32 -1.94
CA VAL A 9 4.25 1.09 -1.59
C VAL A 9 3.54 1.98 -2.60
N GLY A 10 2.74 2.92 -2.12
CA GLY A 10 1.91 3.80 -2.94
C GLY A 10 0.45 3.84 -2.47
N PRO A 11 -0.46 4.39 -3.29
CA PRO A 11 -1.86 4.58 -2.91
C PRO A 11 -2.64 3.25 -2.90
N TRP A 12 -3.42 3.05 -1.84
CA TRP A 12 -4.33 1.93 -1.63
C TRP A 12 -5.79 2.26 -1.87
N THR A 13 -6.11 3.56 -1.89
CA THR A 13 -7.43 4.10 -2.20
C THR A 13 -7.32 5.03 -3.40
N THR A 14 -8.46 5.34 -4.00
CA THR A 14 -8.53 6.38 -5.04
C THR A 14 -8.22 7.74 -4.42
N ARG A 15 -7.58 8.65 -5.18
CA ARG A 15 -7.38 10.03 -4.71
C ARG A 15 -8.71 10.73 -4.49
N GLY A 16 -8.85 11.41 -3.36
CA GLY A 16 -9.96 12.26 -2.99
C GLY A 16 -9.63 13.74 -3.01
N THR A 17 -10.68 14.54 -2.97
CA THR A 17 -10.60 15.99 -2.91
C THR A 17 -10.30 16.39 -1.47
N ARG A 18 -9.16 17.03 -1.24
CA ARG A 18 -8.82 17.57 0.10
C ARG A 18 -9.74 18.76 0.44
N PRO A 19 -9.99 19.03 1.73
CA PRO A 19 -10.68 20.25 2.13
C PRO A 19 -10.03 21.49 1.51
N GLY A 20 -10.84 22.33 0.85
CA GLY A 20 -10.39 23.56 0.19
C GLY A 20 -9.76 23.41 -1.20
N SER A 21 -9.50 22.18 -1.67
CA SER A 21 -9.02 21.94 -3.04
C SER A 21 -10.15 22.04 -4.07
N PRO A 22 -9.86 22.46 -5.32
CA PRO A 22 -10.86 22.45 -6.37
C PRO A 22 -11.27 21.02 -6.72
N PHE A 23 -12.55 20.87 -7.05
CA PHE A 23 -13.14 19.60 -7.44
C PHE A 23 -12.93 19.33 -8.94
N GLU A 24 -12.53 18.10 -9.28
CA GLU A 24 -12.24 17.66 -10.65
C GLU A 24 -12.96 16.32 -10.94
N PRO A 25 -14.19 16.35 -11.48
CA PRO A 25 -14.97 15.14 -11.73
C PRO A 25 -14.30 14.21 -12.73
N GLY A 26 -14.38 12.91 -12.46
CA GLY A 26 -13.71 11.86 -13.25
C GLY A 26 -12.22 11.67 -12.93
N LEU A 27 -11.61 12.58 -12.15
CA LEU A 27 -10.20 12.48 -11.73
C LEU A 27 -10.04 12.27 -10.22
N LYS A 28 -10.88 12.92 -9.41
CA LYS A 28 -10.80 12.89 -7.93
C LYS A 28 -12.13 12.46 -7.32
N ARG A 29 -12.07 11.62 -6.28
CA ARG A 29 -13.21 11.32 -5.40
C ARG A 29 -13.64 12.57 -4.62
N THR A 30 -14.90 12.65 -4.22
CA THR A 30 -15.31 13.58 -3.15
C THR A 30 -14.73 13.13 -1.81
N PRO A 31 -14.72 13.99 -0.78
CA PRO A 31 -14.36 13.57 0.58
C PRO A 31 -15.18 12.38 1.08
N ASP A 32 -16.49 12.36 0.80
CA ASP A 32 -17.37 11.26 1.23
C ASP A 32 -17.04 9.93 0.55
N GLU A 33 -16.78 9.97 -0.76
CA GLU A 33 -16.36 8.78 -1.49
C GLU A 33 -14.99 8.25 -0.98
N LEU A 34 -14.05 9.14 -0.64
CA LEU A 34 -12.78 8.73 -0.04
C LEU A 34 -13.00 8.11 1.35
N ASN A 35 -13.83 8.72 2.20
CA ASN A 35 -14.18 8.18 3.51
C ASN A 35 -14.81 6.77 3.38
N PHE A 36 -15.67 6.59 2.38
CA PHE A 36 -16.24 5.29 2.05
C PHE A 36 -15.16 4.27 1.62
N ASP A 37 -14.23 4.67 0.75
CA ASP A 37 -13.10 3.84 0.31
C ASP A 37 -12.20 3.44 1.49
N ILE A 38 -11.93 4.34 2.45
CA ILE A 38 -11.15 4.05 3.68
C ILE A 38 -11.83 2.98 4.52
N VAL A 39 -13.14 3.10 4.74
CA VAL A 39 -13.91 2.11 5.50
C VAL A 39 -13.88 0.76 4.77
N GLY A 40 -14.04 0.75 3.44
CA GLY A 40 -13.91 -0.44 2.60
C GLY A 40 -12.52 -1.08 2.68
N LEU A 41 -11.46 -0.28 2.63
CA LEU A 41 -10.07 -0.73 2.77
C LEU A 41 -9.84 -1.43 4.11
N SER A 42 -10.34 -0.86 5.23
CA SER A 42 -10.18 -1.50 6.55
C SER A 42 -10.78 -2.91 6.56
N ARG A 43 -11.91 -3.12 5.87
CA ARG A 43 -12.55 -4.43 5.74
C ARG A 43 -11.72 -5.39 4.89
N ILE A 44 -11.17 -4.92 3.77
CA ILE A 44 -10.26 -5.71 2.91
C ILE A 44 -9.03 -6.15 3.69
N LEU A 45 -8.51 -5.29 4.57
CA LEU A 45 -7.38 -5.59 5.46
C LEU A 45 -7.76 -6.45 6.67
N GLY A 46 -9.04 -6.81 6.84
CA GLY A 46 -9.50 -7.77 7.84
C GLY A 46 -10.18 -7.19 9.07
N ARG A 47 -10.39 -5.86 9.13
CA ARG A 47 -11.18 -5.25 10.20
C ARG A 47 -12.62 -5.75 10.13
N ARG A 48 -13.13 -6.27 11.25
CA ARG A 48 -14.56 -6.57 11.39
C ARG A 48 -15.33 -5.30 11.71
N GLN A 49 -16.39 -5.05 10.94
CA GLN A 49 -17.29 -3.93 11.17
C GLN A 49 -18.34 -4.31 12.21
N THR A 50 -18.76 -3.35 13.01
CA THR A 50 -19.94 -3.52 13.86
C THR A 50 -21.23 -3.42 13.04
N LEU A 51 -22.33 -3.99 13.51
CA LEU A 51 -23.62 -3.89 12.81
C LEU A 51 -24.04 -2.44 12.48
N PRO A 52 -23.88 -1.44 13.38
CA PRO A 52 -24.13 -0.05 13.04
C PRO A 52 -23.25 0.48 11.89
N GLU A 53 -21.96 0.15 11.88
CA GLU A 53 -21.04 0.53 10.81
C GLU A 53 -21.43 -0.12 9.47
N GLU A 54 -21.83 -1.40 9.48
CA GLU A 54 -22.31 -2.07 8.28
C GLU A 54 -23.59 -1.42 7.72
N MET A 55 -24.52 -1.02 8.60
CA MET A 55 -25.74 -0.32 8.18
C MET A 55 -25.43 1.07 7.63
N LEU A 56 -24.51 1.80 8.26
CA LEU A 56 -24.02 3.09 7.77
C LEU A 56 -23.42 2.94 6.36
N VAL A 57 -22.53 1.98 6.16
CA VAL A 57 -21.90 1.70 4.85
C VAL A 57 -22.96 1.39 3.80
N ARG A 58 -23.98 0.58 4.11
CA ARG A 58 -25.07 0.28 3.16
C ARG A 58 -25.87 1.54 2.77
N ARG A 59 -26.16 2.42 3.72
CA ARG A 59 -26.83 3.71 3.44
C ARG A 59 -25.97 4.60 2.56
N CYS A 60 -24.68 4.75 2.90
CA CYS A 60 -23.74 5.53 2.10
C CYS A 60 -23.56 4.94 0.69
N GLN A 61 -23.54 3.61 0.55
CA GLN A 61 -23.46 2.96 -0.75
C GLN A 61 -24.66 3.30 -1.63
N ALA A 62 -25.88 3.32 -1.09
CA ALA A 62 -27.06 3.73 -1.83
C ALA A 62 -27.04 5.21 -2.23
N ALA A 63 -26.39 6.06 -1.43
CA ALA A 63 -26.29 7.50 -1.68
C ALA A 63 -25.12 7.90 -2.60
N LEU A 64 -24.00 7.17 -2.58
CA LEU A 64 -22.75 7.47 -3.30
C LEU A 64 -22.50 6.60 -4.53
N ARG A 65 -23.08 5.39 -4.61
CA ARG A 65 -23.03 4.54 -5.82
C ARG A 65 -24.40 4.55 -6.48
N PRO A 66 -24.67 5.46 -7.44
CA PRO A 66 -25.85 5.31 -8.26
C PRO A 66 -25.67 4.07 -9.14
N THR A 67 -26.76 3.37 -9.40
CA THR A 67 -26.88 2.16 -10.23
C THR A 67 -26.52 2.37 -11.72
N ASP A 68 -25.93 3.51 -12.07
CA ASP A 68 -25.69 3.99 -13.44
C ASP A 68 -24.22 4.44 -13.51
N PRO A 69 -23.42 4.04 -14.50
CA PRO A 69 -21.98 4.36 -14.57
C PRO A 69 -21.76 5.87 -14.73
N ARG A 70 -21.69 6.58 -13.59
CA ARG A 70 -21.35 8.00 -13.50
C ARG A 70 -19.86 8.18 -13.20
N PRO A 71 -19.24 9.27 -13.68
CA PRO A 71 -17.88 9.63 -13.28
C PRO A 71 -17.77 9.78 -11.75
N CYS A 72 -16.61 9.40 -11.21
CA CYS A 72 -16.30 9.61 -9.79
C CYS A 72 -16.26 11.11 -9.44
N GLY A 73 -16.44 11.42 -8.16
CA GLY A 73 -16.40 12.79 -7.66
C GLY A 73 -17.73 13.54 -7.76
N ILE A 74 -18.71 13.04 -8.49
CA ILE A 74 -19.95 13.81 -8.72
C ILE A 74 -20.86 13.82 -7.48
N GLN A 75 -20.78 12.78 -6.63
CA GLN A 75 -21.71 12.60 -5.53
C GLN A 75 -21.10 12.91 -4.17
N THR A 76 -21.86 13.68 -3.41
CA THR A 76 -21.66 14.00 -1.99
C THR A 76 -22.94 13.59 -1.28
N LEU A 77 -22.81 13.17 -0.02
CA LEU A 77 -23.95 12.86 0.82
C LEU A 77 -24.77 14.13 1.03
N THR A 78 -26.07 14.06 0.76
CA THR A 78 -26.98 15.22 0.93
C THR A 78 -27.35 15.44 2.39
N ASP A 79 -27.20 14.42 3.23
CA ASP A 79 -27.45 14.47 4.67
C ASP A 79 -26.14 14.79 5.43
N PRO A 80 -26.04 15.97 6.07
CA PRO A 80 -24.84 16.37 6.81
C PRO A 80 -24.52 15.50 8.02
N ASP A 81 -25.52 14.90 8.68
CA ASP A 81 -25.29 14.00 9.81
C ASP A 81 -24.72 12.68 9.31
N LEU A 82 -25.24 12.16 8.20
CA LEU A 82 -24.68 10.98 7.54
C LEU A 82 -23.23 11.19 7.07
N ALA A 83 -22.92 12.37 6.53
CA ALA A 83 -21.56 12.73 6.13
C ALA A 83 -20.59 12.77 7.32
N ARG A 84 -21.04 13.32 8.46
CA ARG A 84 -20.28 13.35 9.71
C ARG A 84 -20.03 11.95 10.25
N ASP A 85 -21.08 11.14 10.35
CA ASP A 85 -20.98 9.74 10.81
C ASP A 85 -20.00 8.92 9.95
N LEU A 86 -20.04 9.12 8.62
CA LEU A 86 -19.12 8.46 7.70
C LEU A 86 -17.68 8.93 7.91
N ALA A 87 -17.44 10.24 8.07
CA ALA A 87 -16.12 10.79 8.32
C ALA A 87 -15.52 10.26 9.64
N GLU A 88 -16.28 10.26 10.73
CA GLU A 88 -15.83 9.71 12.02
C GLU A 88 -15.55 8.20 11.94
N THR A 89 -16.37 7.46 11.18
CA THR A 89 -16.15 6.03 10.95
C THR A 89 -14.90 5.78 10.11
N ALA A 90 -14.65 6.60 9.10
CA ALA A 90 -13.44 6.56 8.30
C ALA A 90 -12.19 6.90 9.12
N GLU A 91 -12.27 7.86 10.04
CA GLU A 91 -11.17 8.18 10.96
C GLU A 91 -10.82 6.97 11.85
N ARG A 92 -11.82 6.34 12.49
CA ARG A 92 -11.59 5.11 13.26
C ARG A 92 -11.04 3.98 12.40
N ALA A 93 -11.50 3.87 11.15
CA ALA A 93 -10.99 2.91 10.17
C ALA A 93 -9.52 3.17 9.86
N PHE A 94 -9.16 4.43 9.62
CA PHE A 94 -7.79 4.81 9.35
C PHE A 94 -6.88 4.59 10.56
N THR A 95 -7.29 4.93 11.79
CA THR A 95 -6.51 4.61 13.00
C THR A 95 -6.22 3.13 13.11
N TRP A 96 -7.20 2.27 12.82
CA TRP A 96 -7.00 0.83 12.82
C TRP A 96 -6.03 0.38 11.71
N ILE A 97 -6.19 0.92 10.48
CA ILE A 97 -5.30 0.64 9.34
C ILE A 97 -3.86 1.04 9.66
N ALA A 98 -3.65 2.24 10.21
CA ALA A 98 -2.34 2.74 10.60
C ALA A 98 -1.64 1.81 11.60
N ALA A 99 -2.40 1.22 12.52
CA ALA A 99 -1.87 0.23 13.46
C ALA A 99 -1.51 -1.13 12.80
N GLN A 100 -1.91 -1.37 11.55
CA GLN A 100 -1.54 -2.58 10.79
C GLN A 100 -0.31 -2.38 9.89
N ALA A 101 0.34 -1.20 9.93
CA ALA A 101 1.49 -0.93 9.08
C ALA A 101 2.61 -1.96 9.32
N PRO A 102 3.18 -2.56 8.26
CA PRO A 102 4.33 -3.43 8.41
C PRO A 102 5.56 -2.69 8.97
N ALA A 103 6.47 -3.43 9.60
CA ALA A 103 7.70 -2.85 10.13
C ALA A 103 8.51 -2.14 9.03
N GLY A 104 8.97 -0.92 9.32
CA GLY A 104 9.66 -0.05 8.35
C GLY A 104 8.74 0.77 7.45
N TYR A 105 7.41 0.68 7.62
CA TYR A 105 6.43 1.43 6.85
C TYR A 105 5.40 2.13 7.75
N GLU A 106 4.69 3.08 7.16
CA GLU A 106 3.50 3.68 7.76
C GLU A 106 2.39 3.83 6.74
N PHE A 107 1.15 3.73 7.20
CA PHE A 107 0.02 4.23 6.43
C PHE A 107 -0.18 5.72 6.71
N ALA A 108 -0.22 6.52 5.65
CA ALA A 108 -0.48 7.95 5.72
C ALA A 108 -1.78 8.28 5.00
N LEU A 109 -2.60 9.15 5.59
CA LEU A 109 -3.77 9.72 4.93
C LEU A 109 -3.41 11.08 4.35
N THR A 110 -3.31 11.15 3.02
CA THR A 110 -3.04 12.38 2.25
C THR A 110 -4.34 12.80 1.53
N ASP A 111 -4.33 12.85 0.20
CA ASP A 111 -5.51 12.72 -0.64
C ASP A 111 -5.85 11.25 -0.95
N ALA A 112 -5.02 10.31 -0.52
CA ALA A 112 -5.34 8.88 -0.50
C ALA A 112 -4.76 8.25 0.77
N VAL A 113 -5.19 7.04 1.10
CA VAL A 113 -4.41 6.16 2.00
C VAL A 113 -3.23 5.62 1.22
N GLU A 114 -2.03 5.97 1.65
CA GLU A 114 -0.76 5.52 1.09
C GLU A 114 -0.04 4.62 2.08
N LEU A 115 0.58 3.54 1.60
CA LEU A 115 1.64 2.86 2.35
C LEU A 115 2.96 3.44 1.89
N ARG A 116 3.74 4.02 2.81
CA ARG A 116 5.02 4.65 2.50
C ARG A 116 6.12 4.13 3.42
N PRO A 117 7.38 4.06 2.96
CA PRO A 117 8.48 3.64 3.80
C PRO A 117 8.80 4.72 4.84
N LEU A 118 9.14 4.30 6.06
CA LEU A 118 9.71 5.18 7.08
C LEU A 118 11.16 5.51 6.69
N LEU A 119 11.52 6.79 6.73
CA LEU A 119 12.86 7.25 6.38
C LEU A 119 13.84 7.26 7.57
N ASP A 120 13.42 6.69 8.70
CA ASP A 120 14.26 6.51 9.89
C ASP A 120 15.22 5.33 9.69
N LEU A 121 16.49 5.64 9.41
CA LEU A 121 17.53 4.64 9.21
C LEU A 121 18.03 4.01 10.51
N ASP A 122 17.62 4.52 11.68
CA ASP A 122 17.97 3.96 12.99
C ASP A 122 16.92 2.95 13.48
N ALA A 123 15.78 2.85 12.78
CA ALA A 123 14.73 1.89 13.10
C ALA A 123 15.23 0.42 13.09
N PRO A 124 14.69 -0.46 13.94
CA PRO A 124 15.09 -1.87 13.96
C PRO A 124 14.91 -2.59 12.63
N VAL A 125 13.93 -2.17 11.83
CA VAL A 125 13.65 -2.66 10.48
C VAL A 125 13.61 -1.48 9.53
N VAL A 126 14.38 -1.56 8.45
CA VAL A 126 14.48 -0.52 7.42
C VAL A 126 13.83 -1.03 6.13
N ALA A 127 12.86 -0.29 5.60
CA ALA A 127 12.30 -0.58 4.28
C ALA A 127 13.35 -0.31 3.19
N ILE A 128 13.48 -1.21 2.22
CA ILE A 128 14.45 -1.04 1.12
C ILE A 128 14.06 0.17 0.26
N GLU A 129 12.78 0.45 0.15
CA GLU A 129 12.22 1.62 -0.51
C GLU A 129 12.66 2.92 0.17
N ALA A 130 12.87 2.93 1.50
CA ALA A 130 13.47 4.08 2.20
C ALA A 130 14.92 4.29 1.72
N VAL A 131 15.69 3.21 1.65
CA VAL A 131 17.09 3.22 1.21
C VAL A 131 17.20 3.72 -0.22
N ILE A 132 16.36 3.22 -1.14
CA ILE A 132 16.33 3.66 -2.54
C ILE A 132 15.94 5.14 -2.63
N THR A 133 14.93 5.56 -1.87
CA THR A 133 14.47 6.96 -1.84
C THR A 133 15.58 7.89 -1.36
N LEU A 134 16.27 7.53 -0.28
CA LEU A 134 17.34 8.33 0.32
C LEU A 134 18.63 8.30 -0.50
N ALA A 135 18.87 7.24 -1.28
CA ALA A 135 20.02 7.16 -2.18
C ALA A 135 19.98 8.23 -3.28
N ALA A 136 18.77 8.59 -3.74
CA ALA A 136 18.52 9.60 -4.77
C ALA A 136 19.37 9.41 -6.05
N ALA A 137 19.64 8.15 -6.39
CA ALA A 137 20.49 7.75 -7.52
C ALA A 137 19.88 6.55 -8.26
N PRO A 138 20.18 6.36 -9.56
CA PRO A 138 19.76 5.19 -10.29
C PRO A 138 20.50 3.95 -9.77
N LEU A 139 19.75 3.01 -9.18
CA LEU A 139 20.25 1.76 -8.64
C LEU A 139 19.60 0.61 -9.43
N PRO A 140 20.27 0.02 -10.44
CA PRO A 140 19.69 -1.02 -11.29
C PRO A 140 19.07 -2.20 -10.52
N ALA A 141 19.66 -2.58 -9.38
CA ALA A 141 19.16 -3.69 -8.56
C ALA A 141 17.88 -3.36 -7.79
N ALA A 142 17.52 -2.08 -7.64
CA ALA A 142 16.45 -1.62 -6.75
C ALA A 142 15.11 -2.34 -6.97
N ARG A 143 14.68 -2.49 -8.24
CA ARG A 143 13.38 -3.09 -8.57
C ARG A 143 13.27 -4.55 -8.10
N LEU A 144 14.31 -5.34 -8.35
CA LEU A 144 14.30 -6.74 -7.94
C LEU A 144 14.53 -6.88 -6.43
N ALA A 145 15.33 -6.00 -5.83
CA ALA A 145 15.58 -5.99 -4.38
C ALA A 145 14.33 -5.69 -3.53
N THR A 146 13.39 -4.91 -4.05
CA THR A 146 12.08 -4.60 -3.42
C THR A 146 10.97 -5.58 -3.82
N SER A 147 11.28 -6.61 -4.60
CA SER A 147 10.26 -7.55 -5.07
C SER A 147 9.76 -8.46 -3.95
N HIS A 148 8.50 -8.85 -4.06
CA HIS A 148 7.94 -9.98 -3.32
C HIS A 148 8.06 -11.26 -4.15
N VAL A 149 7.92 -12.40 -3.49
CA VAL A 149 7.82 -13.71 -4.12
C VAL A 149 6.38 -14.15 -4.16
N ARG A 150 5.91 -14.58 -5.33
CA ARG A 150 4.53 -15.01 -5.54
C ARG A 150 4.45 -16.29 -6.35
N ARG A 151 3.46 -17.11 -6.04
CA ARG A 151 3.13 -18.30 -6.83
C ARG A 151 2.04 -17.98 -7.84
N SER A 152 2.27 -18.36 -9.09
CA SER A 152 1.27 -18.23 -10.14
C SER A 152 0.22 -19.35 -10.07
N ALA A 153 -0.91 -19.15 -10.76
CA ALA A 153 -1.95 -20.18 -10.89
C ALA A 153 -1.47 -21.45 -11.62
N SER A 154 -0.45 -21.36 -12.48
CA SER A 154 0.20 -22.52 -13.11
C SER A 154 1.16 -23.27 -12.18
N GLY A 155 1.43 -22.73 -10.99
CA GLY A 155 2.29 -23.33 -9.99
C GLY A 155 3.73 -22.82 -9.99
N ASP A 156 4.13 -22.01 -10.99
CA ASP A 156 5.46 -21.42 -11.12
C ASP A 156 5.68 -20.26 -10.14
N TRP A 157 6.94 -20.03 -9.76
CA TRP A 157 7.34 -18.97 -8.82
C TRP A 157 7.96 -17.77 -9.51
N TYR A 158 7.59 -16.57 -9.05
CA TYR A 158 8.07 -15.30 -9.61
C TYR A 158 8.51 -14.36 -8.50
N ALA A 159 9.56 -13.58 -8.77
CA ALA A 159 9.89 -12.39 -8.01
C ALA A 159 9.39 -11.16 -8.77
N GLY A 160 8.50 -10.39 -8.15
CA GLY A 160 7.79 -9.31 -8.81
C GLY A 160 7.09 -8.38 -7.83
N ASP A 161 6.33 -7.46 -8.40
CA ASP A 161 5.23 -6.81 -7.69
C ASP A 161 3.87 -7.32 -8.22
N ALA A 162 2.76 -6.74 -7.75
CA ALA A 162 1.41 -7.17 -8.13
C ALA A 162 1.08 -6.88 -9.62
N VAL A 163 1.88 -6.07 -10.29
CA VAL A 163 1.66 -5.57 -11.65
C VAL A 163 2.74 -6.10 -12.61
N CYS A 164 3.97 -6.27 -12.14
CA CYS A 164 5.13 -6.56 -12.97
C CYS A 164 5.96 -7.72 -12.43
N ASN A 165 6.35 -8.62 -13.33
CA ASN A 165 7.34 -9.67 -13.06
C ASN A 165 8.73 -9.14 -13.36
N TRP A 166 9.63 -9.27 -12.39
CA TRP A 166 11.03 -8.83 -12.52
C TRP A 166 11.98 -10.02 -12.70
N SER A 167 11.65 -11.20 -12.17
CA SER A 167 12.39 -12.44 -12.38
C SER A 167 11.50 -13.69 -12.30
N GLY A 168 11.87 -14.72 -13.06
CA GLY A 168 11.19 -16.02 -13.15
C GLY A 168 10.73 -16.35 -14.58
N PRO A 169 10.02 -17.47 -14.80
CA PRO A 169 9.60 -18.44 -13.78
C PRO A 169 10.78 -19.17 -13.13
N HIS A 170 10.66 -19.43 -11.84
CA HIS A 170 11.57 -20.28 -11.05
C HIS A 170 10.88 -21.59 -10.69
N ALA A 171 11.64 -22.67 -10.55
CA ALA A 171 11.09 -24.00 -10.25
C ALA A 171 10.62 -24.11 -8.80
N THR A 172 11.25 -23.37 -7.88
CA THR A 172 10.93 -23.41 -6.45
C THR A 172 10.80 -22.01 -5.84
N GLU A 173 10.11 -21.93 -4.69
CA GLU A 173 10.02 -20.73 -3.86
C GLU A 173 11.42 -20.24 -3.45
N ALA A 174 12.30 -21.17 -3.05
CA ALA A 174 13.66 -20.87 -2.62
C ALA A 174 14.51 -20.23 -3.73
N GLU A 175 14.36 -20.66 -4.98
CA GLU A 175 15.03 -20.04 -6.12
C GLU A 175 14.55 -18.60 -6.37
N ALA A 176 13.25 -18.35 -6.23
CA ALA A 176 12.70 -17.00 -6.35
C ALA A 176 13.17 -16.08 -5.22
N ILE A 177 13.23 -16.59 -3.99
CA ILE A 177 13.80 -15.87 -2.83
C ILE A 177 15.28 -15.56 -3.08
N ALA A 178 16.07 -16.54 -3.51
CA ALA A 178 17.50 -16.37 -3.77
C ALA A 178 17.77 -15.29 -4.84
N ALA A 179 16.90 -15.17 -5.87
CA ALA A 179 17.00 -14.11 -6.86
C ALA A 179 16.83 -12.70 -6.26
N VAL A 180 15.90 -12.55 -5.31
CA VAL A 180 15.69 -11.28 -4.58
C VAL A 180 16.85 -11.01 -3.61
N GLU A 181 17.35 -12.03 -2.91
CA GLU A 181 18.52 -11.91 -2.02
C GLU A 181 19.78 -11.48 -2.78
N ALA A 182 20.02 -12.07 -3.95
CA ALA A 182 21.12 -11.67 -4.83
C ALA A 182 20.98 -10.20 -5.28
N ALA A 183 19.77 -9.76 -5.62
CA ALA A 183 19.51 -8.36 -5.96
C ALA A 183 19.71 -7.42 -4.76
N ARG A 184 19.38 -7.85 -3.54
CA ARG A 184 19.65 -7.09 -2.32
C ARG A 184 21.15 -6.93 -2.07
N GLU A 185 21.93 -7.99 -2.28
CA GLU A 185 23.38 -7.92 -2.15
C GLU A 185 24.03 -7.04 -3.24
N ASP A 186 23.53 -7.10 -4.48
CA ASP A 186 23.95 -6.18 -5.55
C ASP A 186 23.56 -4.73 -5.23
N LEU A 187 22.36 -4.49 -4.70
CA LEU A 187 21.94 -3.16 -4.22
C LEU A 187 22.90 -2.62 -3.14
N ARG A 188 23.29 -3.45 -2.17
CA ARG A 188 24.26 -3.09 -1.13
C ARG A 188 25.60 -2.68 -1.75
N THR A 189 26.08 -3.43 -2.74
CA THR A 189 27.33 -3.14 -3.46
C THR A 189 27.22 -1.84 -4.27
N GLN A 190 26.10 -1.60 -4.94
CA GLN A 190 25.84 -0.36 -5.69
C GLN A 190 25.81 0.86 -4.77
N LEU A 191 25.22 0.74 -3.58
CA LEU A 191 25.22 1.82 -2.57
C LEU A 191 26.65 2.14 -2.10
N GLN A 192 27.47 1.12 -1.83
CA GLN A 192 28.88 1.33 -1.47
C GLN A 192 29.66 2.01 -2.59
N ALA A 193 29.50 1.55 -3.84
CA ALA A 193 30.14 2.16 -5.01
C ALA A 193 29.70 3.62 -5.24
N ALA A 194 28.48 3.97 -4.84
CA ALA A 194 27.95 5.33 -4.89
C ALA A 194 28.37 6.21 -3.69
N GLY A 195 29.23 5.71 -2.79
CA GLY A 195 29.65 6.44 -1.58
C GLY A 195 28.56 6.54 -0.50
N ARG A 196 27.52 5.70 -0.56
CA ARG A 196 26.41 5.64 0.40
C ARG A 196 26.60 4.48 1.37
N GLU A 197 27.74 4.50 2.06
CA GLU A 197 28.08 3.49 3.08
C GLU A 197 27.08 3.49 4.24
N ASP A 198 26.54 4.68 4.58
CA ASP A 198 25.47 4.89 5.56
C ASP A 198 24.23 4.02 5.23
N LEU A 199 23.81 4.04 3.97
CA LEU A 199 22.67 3.28 3.50
C LEU A 199 22.98 1.79 3.36
N ALA A 200 24.15 1.44 2.83
CA ALA A 200 24.57 0.04 2.69
C ALA A 200 24.69 -0.66 4.05
N ALA A 201 25.10 0.06 5.10
CA ALA A 201 25.21 -0.47 6.46
C ALA A 201 23.87 -0.90 7.07
N THR A 202 22.74 -0.47 6.49
CA THR A 202 21.40 -0.88 6.94
C THR A 202 21.00 -2.28 6.46
N ALA A 203 21.76 -2.92 5.56
CA ALA A 203 21.41 -4.21 4.96
C ALA A 203 21.01 -5.32 5.94
N PRO A 204 21.68 -5.50 7.11
CA PRO A 204 21.26 -6.50 8.10
C PRO A 204 19.87 -6.26 8.72
N ARG A 205 19.32 -5.04 8.58
CA ARG A 205 18.01 -4.63 9.10
C ARG A 205 16.96 -4.47 8.01
N TRP A 206 17.27 -4.80 6.75
CA TRP A 206 16.29 -4.70 5.69
C TRP A 206 15.10 -5.63 5.94
N ALA A 207 13.90 -5.14 5.67
CA ALA A 207 12.67 -5.89 5.85
C ALA A 207 12.75 -7.26 5.14
N PRO A 208 12.25 -8.36 5.74
CA PRO A 208 12.24 -9.69 5.11
C PRO A 208 11.59 -9.68 3.72
N ILE A 209 11.96 -10.62 2.86
CA ILE A 209 11.33 -10.78 1.55
C ILE A 209 9.88 -11.25 1.75
N PRO A 210 8.87 -10.49 1.31
CA PRO A 210 7.50 -10.95 1.43
C PRO A 210 7.24 -12.12 0.49
N VAL A 211 6.60 -13.17 1.01
CA VAL A 211 6.14 -14.33 0.23
C VAL A 211 4.62 -14.38 0.28
N GLU A 212 3.97 -14.32 -0.89
CA GLU A 212 2.53 -14.47 -0.98
C GLU A 212 2.13 -15.93 -0.71
N PRO A 213 1.16 -16.18 0.20
CA PRO A 213 0.65 -17.53 0.42
C PRO A 213 -0.06 -18.02 -0.85
N GLY A 214 0.41 -19.15 -1.39
CA GLY A 214 -0.16 -19.80 -2.57
C GLY A 214 -1.42 -20.61 -2.31
#